data_AF-A0A2M7PWY4-F1
#
_entry.id   AF-A0A2M7PWY4-F1
#
_cell.length_a   1.000
_cell.length_b   1.000
_cell.length_c   1.000
_cell.angle_alpha   90.00
_cell.angle_beta   90.00
_cell.angle_gamma   90.00
#
_symmetry.space_group_name_H-M   'P 1'
#
loop_
_entity.id
_entity.type
_entity.pdbx_description
1 polymer ?
#
loop_
_entity_poly.entity_id
_entity_poly.type
_entity_poly.pdbx_seq_one_letter_code
_entity_poly.pdbx_strand_id
1 'polypeptide(L)'
;METNIIVYILLSVAIGYVVLKFRRSRQLAYIATYQFHPNIVLKVKVKYPHLSDQDVDYVFEALRDYFHICHVAKKRMVAMPSQVVDVAWHEFILFTRNYKQFCQKAIGRFLHHTPTQAMSSPTLAQEGIKRAWRLACAKERISPTSPTRLPRLFAIDGTLRIEDGFKYSINCKDKSSPMNRDGYCAGHIGCASGCAGDSSSSGGSGGFFDSSGDASCGSSCGGGGD
;
A
#
# COMPACT_ATOMS: atom_id res chain seq x y z
N MET A 1 32.24 -16.69 -35.30
CA MET A 1 32.42 -15.57 -34.34
C MET A 1 31.10 -15.08 -33.78
N GLU A 2 30.07 -14.89 -34.61
CA GLU A 2 28.76 -14.37 -34.19
C GLU A 2 28.04 -15.26 -33.16
N THR A 3 28.09 -16.59 -33.31
CA THR A 3 27.51 -17.54 -32.34
C THR A 3 28.13 -17.45 -30.95
N ASN A 4 29.45 -17.26 -30.85
CA ASN A 4 30.13 -17.10 -29.56
C ASN A 4 29.73 -15.78 -28.88
N ILE A 5 29.57 -14.70 -29.66
CA ILE A 5 29.12 -13.40 -29.14
C ILE A 5 27.70 -13.52 -28.56
N ILE A 6 26.78 -14.20 -29.26
CA ILE A 6 25.41 -14.43 -28.79
C ILE A 6 25.43 -15.24 -27.49
N VAL A 7 26.23 -16.29 -27.40
CA VAL A 7 26.36 -17.12 -26.18
C VAL A 7 26.87 -16.28 -25.00
N TYR A 8 27.89 -15.43 -25.21
CA TYR A 8 28.38 -14.55 -24.15
C TYR A 8 27.34 -13.52 -23.69
N ILE A 9 26.56 -12.96 -24.60
CA ILE A 9 25.46 -12.04 -24.25
C ILE A 9 24.42 -12.77 -23.40
N LEU A 10 23.97 -13.96 -23.83
CA LEU A 10 22.97 -14.74 -23.09
C LEU A 10 23.47 -15.13 -21.69
N LEU A 11 24.74 -15.55 -21.58
CA LEU A 11 25.36 -15.85 -20.29
C LEU A 11 25.42 -14.61 -19.38
N SER A 12 25.82 -13.44 -19.91
CA SER A 12 25.89 -12.20 -19.13
C SER A 12 24.52 -11.77 -18.60
N VAL A 13 23.46 -11.91 -19.42
CA VAL A 13 22.07 -11.60 -19.03
C VAL A 13 21.59 -12.60 -17.97
N ALA A 14 21.88 -13.89 -18.14
CA ALA A 14 21.52 -14.92 -17.16
C ALA A 14 22.20 -14.67 -15.80
N ILE A 15 23.50 -14.37 -15.80
CA ILE A 15 24.25 -14.01 -14.58
C ILE A 15 23.65 -12.76 -13.94
N GLY A 16 23.39 -11.71 -14.73
CA GLY A 16 22.75 -10.48 -14.25
C GLY A 16 21.38 -10.75 -13.61
N TYR A 17 20.55 -11.59 -14.23
CA TYR A 17 19.26 -12.00 -13.68
C TYR A 17 19.39 -12.73 -12.34
N VAL A 18 20.32 -13.71 -12.24
CA VAL A 18 20.58 -14.46 -11.01
C VAL A 18 21.06 -13.53 -9.88
N VAL A 19 22.00 -12.63 -10.17
CA VAL A 19 22.49 -11.64 -9.20
C VAL A 19 21.36 -10.74 -8.72
N LEU A 20 20.50 -10.24 -9.62
CA LEU A 20 19.34 -9.42 -9.24
C LEU A 20 18.34 -10.19 -8.39
N LYS A 21 18.06 -11.45 -8.72
CA LYS A 21 17.16 -12.31 -7.94
C LYS A 21 17.73 -12.58 -6.55
N PHE A 22 19.01 -12.90 -6.44
CA PHE A 22 19.68 -13.12 -5.17
C PHE A 22 19.70 -11.85 -4.30
N ARG A 23 20.01 -10.70 -4.90
CA ARG A 23 19.92 -9.39 -4.21
C ARG A 23 18.53 -9.16 -3.66
N ARG A 24 17.47 -9.31 -4.46
CA ARG A 24 16.09 -9.14 -4.00
C ARG A 24 15.74 -10.08 -2.85
N SER A 25 16.13 -11.35 -2.95
CA SER A 25 15.90 -12.32 -1.87
C SER A 25 16.57 -11.88 -0.55
N ARG A 26 17.83 -11.43 -0.60
CA ARG A 26 18.52 -10.89 0.58
C ARG A 26 17.86 -9.65 1.15
N GLN A 27 17.36 -8.77 0.29
CA GLN A 27 16.66 -7.55 0.72
C GLN A 27 15.34 -7.88 1.44
N LEU A 28 14.57 -8.84 0.91
CA LEU A 28 13.34 -9.31 1.55
C LEU A 28 13.62 -10.01 2.89
N ALA A 29 14.67 -10.83 2.97
CA ALA A 29 15.10 -11.44 4.23
C ALA A 29 15.51 -10.38 5.26
N TYR A 30 16.26 -9.36 4.82
CA TYR A 30 16.66 -8.24 5.67
C TYR A 30 15.45 -7.46 6.21
N ILE A 31 14.41 -7.24 5.40
CA ILE A 31 13.15 -6.61 5.86
C ILE A 31 12.47 -7.49 6.92
N ALA A 32 12.36 -8.80 6.67
CA ALA A 32 11.64 -9.73 7.54
C ALA A 32 12.27 -9.84 8.94
N THR A 33 13.60 -9.78 9.04
CA THR A 33 14.33 -9.92 10.30
C THR A 33 14.80 -8.59 10.88
N TYR A 34 14.37 -7.45 10.34
CA TYR A 34 14.84 -6.15 10.80
C TYR A 34 14.38 -5.88 12.24
N GLN A 35 15.33 -5.47 13.09
CA GLN A 35 15.08 -5.11 14.48
C GLN A 35 14.99 -3.59 14.59
N PHE A 36 13.86 -3.10 15.09
CA PHE A 36 13.63 -1.68 15.32
C PHE A 36 14.25 -1.27 16.65
N HIS A 37 14.65 -0.01 16.75
CA HIS A 37 15.21 0.51 17.99
C HIS A 37 14.14 0.54 19.09
N PRO A 38 14.40 0.05 20.32
CA PRO A 38 13.42 0.01 21.41
C PRO A 38 12.70 1.34 21.69
N ASN A 39 13.40 2.47 21.54
CA ASN A 39 12.76 3.80 21.68
C ASN A 39 11.58 4.03 20.71
N ILE A 40 11.58 3.44 19.51
CA ILE A 40 10.46 3.55 18.57
C ILE A 40 9.24 2.82 19.16
N VAL A 41 9.47 1.64 19.74
CA VAL A 41 8.44 0.83 20.44
C VAL A 41 7.81 1.64 21.57
N LEU A 42 8.65 2.29 22.39
CA LEU A 42 8.19 3.14 23.49
C LEU A 42 7.33 4.31 23.00
N LYS A 43 7.72 4.97 21.90
CA LYS A 43 6.95 6.09 21.32
C LYS A 43 5.58 5.66 20.82
N VAL A 44 5.48 4.50 20.18
CA VAL A 44 4.18 3.92 19.76
C VAL A 44 3.30 3.63 20.98
N LYS A 45 3.85 3.02 22.04
CA LYS A 45 3.12 2.77 23.30
C LYS A 45 2.64 4.05 23.98
N VAL A 46 3.46 5.10 23.98
CA VAL A 46 3.06 6.41 24.53
C VAL A 46 1.90 7.00 23.74
N LYS A 47 1.90 6.87 22.41
CA LYS A 47 0.77 7.35 21.58
C LYS A 47 -0.48 6.49 21.76
N TYR A 48 -0.33 5.19 21.93
CA TYR A 48 -1.43 4.25 22.11
C TYR A 48 -1.28 3.44 23.40
N PRO A 49 -1.59 4.03 24.58
CA PRO A 49 -1.35 3.39 25.88
C PRO A 49 -2.18 2.13 26.15
N HIS A 50 -3.24 1.92 25.39
CA HIS A 50 -4.12 0.76 25.51
C HIS A 50 -3.57 -0.50 24.82
N LEU A 51 -2.50 -0.37 24.01
CA LEU A 51 -1.90 -1.50 23.32
C LEU A 51 -1.02 -2.33 24.27
N SER A 52 -1.20 -3.64 24.23
CA SER A 52 -0.32 -4.58 24.92
C SER A 52 1.02 -4.73 24.19
N ASP A 53 2.00 -5.36 24.84
CA ASP A 53 3.30 -5.67 24.22
C ASP A 53 3.14 -6.49 22.93
N GLN A 54 2.23 -7.45 22.95
CA GLN A 54 1.92 -8.30 21.78
C GLN A 54 1.31 -7.49 20.64
N ASP A 55 0.44 -6.52 20.95
CA ASP A 55 -0.15 -5.64 19.95
C ASP A 55 0.92 -4.76 19.29
N VAL A 56 1.87 -4.25 20.09
CA VAL A 56 2.97 -3.45 19.56
C VAL A 56 3.90 -4.29 18.69
N ASP A 57 4.21 -5.53 19.07
CA ASP A 57 4.95 -6.45 18.20
C ASP A 57 4.21 -6.67 16.87
N TYR A 58 2.88 -6.84 16.92
CA TYR A 58 2.05 -6.96 15.73
C TYR A 58 2.09 -5.71 14.84
N VAL A 59 2.15 -4.51 15.40
CA VAL A 59 2.38 -3.26 14.66
C VAL A 59 3.71 -3.28 13.91
N PHE A 60 4.79 -3.73 14.54
CA PHE A 60 6.10 -3.80 13.89
C PHE A 60 6.19 -4.91 12.84
N GLU A 61 5.46 -6.03 13.01
CA GLU A 61 5.31 -6.99 11.94
C GLU A 61 4.57 -6.38 10.74
N ALA A 62 3.48 -5.65 10.97
CA ALA A 62 2.77 -4.93 9.93
C ALA A 62 3.65 -3.86 9.25
N LEU A 63 4.51 -3.17 10.00
CA LEU A 63 5.48 -2.24 9.42
C LEU A 63 6.49 -2.93 8.50
N ARG A 64 6.97 -4.12 8.86
CA ARG A 64 7.81 -4.94 7.94
C ARG A 64 7.03 -5.36 6.70
N ASP A 65 5.74 -5.69 6.85
CA ASP A 65 4.87 -6.02 5.72
C ASP A 65 4.68 -4.83 4.77
N TYR A 66 4.57 -3.63 5.32
CA TYR A 66 4.54 -2.40 4.53
C TYR A 66 5.85 -2.22 3.73
N PHE A 67 7.01 -2.35 4.37
CA PHE A 67 8.29 -2.26 3.65
C PHE A 67 8.48 -3.36 2.61
N HIS A 68 7.95 -4.56 2.86
CA HIS A 68 7.92 -5.63 1.87
C HIS A 68 7.14 -5.20 0.62
N ILE A 69 5.92 -4.68 0.77
CA ILE A 69 5.13 -4.25 -0.40
C ILE A 69 5.75 -3.04 -1.10
N CYS A 70 6.40 -2.12 -0.39
CA CYS A 70 7.18 -1.04 -0.99
C CYS A 70 8.36 -1.55 -1.83
N HIS A 71 9.07 -2.58 -1.33
CA HIS A 71 10.14 -3.24 -2.08
C HIS A 71 9.61 -3.87 -3.37
N VAL A 72 8.52 -4.64 -3.29
CA VAL A 72 7.89 -5.29 -4.45
C VAL A 72 7.34 -4.27 -5.46
N ALA A 73 6.84 -3.13 -4.98
CA ALA A 73 6.35 -2.04 -5.83
C ALA A 73 7.46 -1.31 -6.63
N LYS A 74 8.74 -1.55 -6.30
CA LYS A 74 9.92 -0.93 -6.90
C LYS A 74 9.91 0.60 -6.74
N LYS A 75 9.64 1.36 -7.81
CA LYS A 75 9.61 2.84 -7.81
C LYS A 75 8.18 3.41 -7.79
N ARG A 76 7.16 2.55 -7.81
CA ARG A 76 5.77 3.00 -7.75
C ARG A 76 5.40 3.35 -6.32
N MET A 77 4.73 4.48 -6.15
CA MET A 77 4.24 4.92 -4.84
C MET A 77 3.26 3.89 -4.24
N VAL A 78 3.37 3.63 -2.94
CA VAL A 78 2.44 2.79 -2.18
C VAL A 78 1.94 3.67 -1.05
N ALA A 79 0.62 3.82 -0.91
CA ALA A 79 0.06 4.57 0.20
C ALA A 79 0.06 3.71 1.47
N MET A 80 0.17 4.35 2.63
CA MET A 80 0.04 3.68 3.92
C MET A 80 -1.45 3.45 4.24
N PRO A 81 -1.92 2.20 4.38
CA PRO A 81 -3.33 1.88 4.66
C PRO A 81 -3.67 1.80 6.17
N SER A 82 -2.72 2.08 7.06
CA SER A 82 -2.92 1.97 8.52
C SER A 82 -2.29 3.14 9.24
N GLN A 83 -3.05 3.73 10.16
CA GLN A 83 -2.63 4.84 10.99
C GLN A 83 -1.59 4.40 12.04
N VAL A 84 -1.80 3.28 12.74
CA VAL A 84 -0.84 2.82 13.76
C VAL A 84 0.50 2.44 13.14
N VAL A 85 0.48 1.88 11.94
CA VAL A 85 1.69 1.56 11.18
C VAL A 85 2.35 2.84 10.63
N ASP A 86 1.56 3.85 10.23
CA ASP A 86 2.09 5.16 9.82
C ASP A 86 2.85 5.84 10.96
N VAL A 87 2.30 5.81 12.17
CA VAL A 87 2.97 6.32 13.38
C VAL A 87 4.29 5.61 13.62
N ALA A 88 4.30 4.27 13.59
CA ALA A 88 5.52 3.50 13.78
C ALA A 88 6.58 3.82 12.70
N TRP A 89 6.15 4.02 11.45
CA TRP A 89 7.03 4.44 10.37
C TRP A 89 7.56 5.87 10.59
N HIS A 90 6.70 6.79 11.00
CA HIS A 90 7.06 8.17 11.29
C HIS A 90 8.15 8.25 12.37
N GLU A 91 7.95 7.55 13.49
CA GLU A 91 8.94 7.45 14.56
C GLU A 91 10.25 6.84 14.06
N PHE A 92 10.21 5.87 13.15
CA PHE A 92 11.42 5.30 12.57
C PHE A 92 12.19 6.29 11.69
N ILE A 93 11.52 7.18 10.95
CA ILE A 93 12.16 8.19 10.10
C ILE A 93 13.03 9.15 10.92
N LEU A 94 12.62 9.46 12.16
CA LEU A 94 13.37 10.33 13.07
C LEU A 94 14.74 9.77 13.45
N PHE A 95 14.94 8.45 13.38
CA PHE A 95 16.24 7.81 13.48
C PHE A 95 16.98 7.88 12.14
N THR A 96 17.22 9.10 11.64
CA THR A 96 17.59 9.41 10.25
C THR A 96 18.77 8.60 9.71
N ARG A 97 19.82 8.35 10.51
CA ARG A 97 20.96 7.51 10.11
C ARG A 97 20.54 6.06 9.91
N ASN A 98 19.82 5.48 10.86
CA ASN A 98 19.34 4.11 10.81
C ASN A 98 18.31 3.94 9.69
N TYR A 99 17.41 4.90 9.53
CA TYR A 99 16.42 4.92 8.47
C TYR A 99 17.06 4.96 7.07
N LYS A 100 18.06 5.82 6.87
CA LYS A 100 18.83 5.88 5.62
C LYS A 100 19.53 4.56 5.31
N GLN A 101 20.19 3.96 6.29
CA GLN A 101 20.87 2.66 6.14
C GLN A 101 19.87 1.54 5.84
N PHE A 102 18.74 1.51 6.55
CA PHE A 102 17.66 0.58 6.29
C PHE A 102 17.16 0.71 4.85
N CYS A 103 16.81 1.92 4.41
CA CYS A 103 16.34 2.16 3.04
C CYS A 103 17.32 1.67 1.97
N GLN A 104 18.61 1.94 2.14
CA GLN A 104 19.65 1.46 1.22
C GLN A 104 19.74 -0.07 1.18
N LYS A 105 19.72 -0.73 2.35
CA LYS A 105 19.82 -2.19 2.43
C LYS A 105 18.53 -2.90 2.01
N ALA A 106 17.39 -2.50 2.55
CA ALA A 106 16.08 -3.11 2.32
C ALA A 106 15.47 -2.80 0.95
N ILE A 107 15.55 -1.54 0.51
CA ILE A 107 14.82 -1.06 -0.67
C ILE A 107 15.78 -0.78 -1.84
N GLY A 108 17.04 -0.45 -1.56
CA GLY A 108 18.02 -0.04 -2.57
C GLY A 108 17.93 1.44 -2.97
N ARG A 109 17.07 2.21 -2.30
CA ARG A 109 16.87 3.65 -2.49
C ARG A 109 16.25 4.24 -1.22
N PHE A 110 16.30 5.55 -1.07
CA PHE A 110 15.55 6.22 -0.01
C PHE A 110 14.04 6.02 -0.24
N LEU A 111 13.33 5.60 0.80
CA LEU A 111 11.88 5.49 0.79
C LEU A 111 11.33 6.78 1.39
N HIS A 112 10.80 7.66 0.56
CA HIS A 112 10.18 8.90 1.02
C HIS A 112 8.83 8.59 1.65
N HIS A 113 8.57 9.22 2.80
CA HIS A 113 7.25 9.30 3.39
C HIS A 113 6.54 10.52 2.81
N THR A 114 5.31 10.33 2.36
CA THR A 114 4.44 11.40 1.88
C THR A 114 3.10 11.20 2.57
N PRO A 115 2.77 12.04 3.58
CA PRO A 115 1.48 11.97 4.24
C PRO A 115 0.33 12.12 3.24
N THR A 116 -0.79 11.48 3.51
CA THR A 116 -1.97 11.54 2.64
C THR A 116 -2.45 12.97 2.40
N GLN A 117 -2.37 13.83 3.43
CA GLN A 117 -2.74 15.23 3.37
C GLN A 117 -1.81 16.06 2.46
N ALA A 118 -0.61 15.57 2.18
CA ALA A 118 0.40 16.24 1.35
C ALA A 118 0.49 15.66 -0.07
N MET A 119 -0.41 14.75 -0.46
CA MET A 119 -0.45 14.22 -1.82
C MET A 119 -1.01 15.24 -2.81
N SER A 120 -0.38 15.33 -4.00
CA SER A 120 -0.69 16.35 -5.01
C SER A 120 -2.04 16.19 -5.71
N SER A 121 -2.67 15.01 -5.62
CA SER A 121 -4.04 14.80 -6.09
C SER A 121 -4.74 13.65 -5.35
N PRO A 122 -6.09 13.69 -5.24
CA PRO A 122 -6.88 12.57 -4.72
C PRO A 122 -6.72 11.28 -5.55
N THR A 123 -6.49 11.40 -6.85
CA THR A 123 -6.31 10.26 -7.77
C THR A 123 -5.02 9.49 -7.48
N LEU A 124 -3.91 10.18 -7.20
CA LEU A 124 -2.65 9.53 -6.83
C LEU A 124 -2.78 8.77 -5.51
N ALA A 125 -3.49 9.35 -4.53
CA ALA A 125 -3.81 8.69 -3.27
C ALA A 125 -4.60 7.39 -3.49
N GLN A 126 -5.62 7.45 -4.34
CA GLN A 126 -6.44 6.30 -4.71
C GLN A 126 -5.63 5.21 -5.44
N GLU A 127 -4.73 5.56 -6.35
CA GLU A 127 -3.86 4.57 -6.98
C GLU A 127 -2.86 3.94 -5.99
N GLY A 128 -2.31 4.73 -5.08
CA GLY A 128 -1.41 4.30 -4.03
C GLY A 128 -2.06 3.25 -3.13
N ILE A 129 -3.30 3.49 -2.70
CA ILE A 129 -4.04 2.55 -1.84
C ILE A 129 -4.47 1.29 -2.60
N LYS A 130 -4.92 1.40 -3.87
CA LYS A 130 -5.23 0.23 -4.72
C LYS A 130 -4.00 -0.66 -4.93
N ARG A 131 -2.82 -0.05 -5.07
CA ARG A 131 -1.55 -0.78 -5.17
C ARG A 131 -1.19 -1.46 -3.86
N ALA A 132 -1.32 -0.75 -2.74
CA ALA A 132 -1.11 -1.33 -1.41
C ALA A 132 -1.99 -2.57 -1.20
N TRP A 133 -3.27 -2.47 -1.55
CA TRP A 133 -4.24 -3.57 -1.48
C TRP A 133 -3.79 -4.80 -2.28
N ARG A 134 -3.51 -4.64 -3.58
CA ARG A 134 -3.10 -5.75 -4.44
C ARG A 134 -1.84 -6.44 -3.94
N LEU A 135 -0.86 -5.67 -3.47
CA LEU A 135 0.41 -6.21 -2.99
C LEU A 135 0.27 -6.88 -1.62
N ALA A 136 -0.53 -6.31 -0.72
CA ALA A 136 -0.82 -6.91 0.58
C ALA A 136 -1.59 -8.24 0.40
N CYS A 137 -2.63 -8.25 -0.45
CA CYS A 137 -3.35 -9.45 -0.82
C CYS A 137 -2.42 -10.52 -1.42
N ALA A 138 -1.55 -10.14 -2.37
CA ALA A 138 -0.60 -11.07 -2.97
C ALA A 138 0.39 -11.67 -1.95
N LYS A 139 0.87 -10.86 -1.00
CA LYS A 139 1.77 -11.32 0.07
C LYS A 139 1.09 -12.31 1.01
N GLU A 140 -0.19 -12.12 1.31
CA GLU A 140 -0.97 -13.00 2.18
C GLU A 140 -1.75 -14.09 1.46
N ARG A 141 -1.56 -14.22 0.14
CA ARG A 141 -2.26 -15.19 -0.73
C ARG A 141 -3.79 -15.05 -0.69
N ILE A 142 -4.27 -13.83 -0.63
CA ILE A 142 -5.69 -13.46 -0.67
C ILE A 142 -6.04 -12.99 -2.08
N SER A 143 -7.23 -13.33 -2.57
CA SER A 143 -7.73 -12.79 -3.84
C SER A 143 -8.09 -11.30 -3.70
N PRO A 144 -7.55 -10.39 -4.53
CA PRO A 144 -7.90 -8.97 -4.46
C PRO A 144 -9.33 -8.64 -4.87
N THR A 145 -9.98 -9.50 -5.68
CA THR A 145 -11.32 -9.28 -6.25
C THR A 145 -12.43 -9.88 -5.38
N SER A 146 -12.12 -10.94 -4.65
CA SER A 146 -13.05 -11.59 -3.70
C SER A 146 -12.26 -11.97 -2.44
N PRO A 147 -11.97 -11.00 -1.56
CA PRO A 147 -11.18 -11.25 -0.36
C PRO A 147 -12.01 -12.02 0.67
N THR A 148 -11.49 -13.17 1.12
CA THR A 148 -12.08 -13.93 2.23
C THR A 148 -11.85 -13.28 3.59
N ARG A 149 -10.76 -12.50 3.71
CA ARG A 149 -10.40 -11.69 4.88
C ARG A 149 -9.63 -10.44 4.44
N LEU A 150 -9.54 -9.45 5.32
CA LEU A 150 -8.68 -8.29 5.08
C LEU A 150 -7.19 -8.68 5.27
N PRO A 151 -6.28 -8.19 4.42
CA PRO A 151 -4.85 -8.24 4.70
C PRO A 151 -4.53 -7.49 5.99
N ARG A 152 -3.50 -7.93 6.71
CA ARG A 152 -3.02 -7.37 7.98
C ARG A 152 -2.93 -5.85 7.97
N LEU A 153 -2.30 -5.30 6.94
CA LEU A 153 -2.12 -3.84 6.78
C LEU A 153 -3.44 -3.06 6.73
N PHE A 154 -4.52 -3.68 6.27
CA PHE A 154 -5.86 -3.08 6.23
C PHE A 154 -6.72 -3.47 7.44
N ALA A 155 -6.39 -4.57 8.12
CA ALA A 155 -7.15 -5.07 9.27
C ALA A 155 -6.67 -4.49 10.61
N ILE A 156 -5.39 -4.11 10.71
CA ILE A 156 -4.71 -3.86 11.99
C ILE A 156 -5.36 -2.74 12.81
N ASP A 157 -5.71 -1.62 12.19
CA ASP A 157 -6.31 -0.48 12.90
C ASP A 157 -7.66 -0.86 13.54
N GLY A 158 -8.50 -1.60 12.81
CA GLY A 158 -9.77 -2.12 13.33
C GLY A 158 -9.60 -3.21 14.38
N THR A 159 -8.59 -4.07 14.20
CA THR A 159 -8.29 -5.18 15.14
C THR A 159 -7.82 -4.66 16.49
N LEU A 160 -6.92 -3.67 16.47
CA LEU A 160 -6.33 -3.06 17.67
C LEU A 160 -7.21 -1.94 18.25
N ARG A 161 -8.36 -1.65 17.65
CA ARG A 161 -9.30 -0.58 18.06
C ARG A 161 -8.63 0.80 18.14
N ILE A 162 -7.82 1.13 17.13
CA ILE A 162 -7.18 2.44 17.02
C ILE A 162 -8.25 3.51 16.76
N GLU A 163 -8.29 4.52 17.62
CA GLU A 163 -9.30 5.58 17.57
C GLU A 163 -9.17 6.47 16.32
N ASP A 164 -7.93 6.89 15.99
CA ASP A 164 -7.60 7.66 14.79
C ASP A 164 -7.37 6.78 13.53
N GLY A 165 -7.72 5.49 13.62
CA GLY A 165 -7.38 4.47 12.63
C GLY A 165 -8.35 4.34 11.46
N PHE A 166 -7.87 3.74 10.37
CA PHE A 166 -8.66 3.41 9.19
C PHE A 166 -9.42 2.10 9.39
N LYS A 167 -10.75 2.15 9.30
CA LYS A 167 -11.60 0.97 9.46
C LYS A 167 -12.12 0.52 8.10
N TYR A 168 -11.70 -0.67 7.68
CA TYR A 168 -12.08 -1.26 6.41
C TYR A 168 -13.13 -2.36 6.60
N SER A 169 -14.07 -2.43 5.66
CA SER A 169 -15.10 -3.48 5.62
C SER A 169 -15.03 -4.25 4.31
N ILE A 170 -15.15 -5.58 4.37
CA ILE A 170 -15.22 -6.44 3.18
C ILE A 170 -16.57 -6.26 2.47
N ASN A 171 -17.65 -6.27 3.26
CA ASN A 171 -19.02 -6.16 2.78
C ASN A 171 -19.57 -4.75 3.05
N CYS A 172 -19.52 -3.89 2.03
CA CYS A 172 -20.00 -2.51 2.13
C CYS A 172 -21.50 -2.37 1.81
N LYS A 173 -22.14 -3.44 1.33
CA LYS A 173 -23.56 -3.48 0.95
C LYS A 173 -24.48 -3.87 2.10
N ASP A 174 -23.93 -4.17 3.28
CA ASP A 174 -24.74 -4.52 4.44
C ASP A 174 -25.26 -3.24 5.12
N LYS A 175 -26.57 -2.98 4.98
CA LYS A 175 -27.26 -1.82 5.57
C LYS A 175 -27.30 -1.86 7.11
N SER A 176 -26.88 -2.97 7.73
CA SER A 176 -26.81 -3.14 9.18
C SER A 176 -25.47 -2.72 9.80
N SER A 177 -24.45 -2.39 8.99
CA SER A 177 -23.18 -1.91 9.52
C SER A 177 -23.33 -0.45 9.99
N PRO A 178 -22.98 -0.10 11.25
CA PRO A 178 -23.15 1.25 11.79
C PRO A 178 -22.32 2.34 11.10
N MET A 179 -21.56 1.99 10.04
CA MET A 179 -20.46 2.78 9.49
C MET A 179 -20.74 3.29 8.06
N ASN A 180 -21.98 3.68 7.77
CA ASN A 180 -22.34 4.30 6.49
C ASN A 180 -21.84 5.75 6.33
N ARG A 181 -20.84 6.19 7.12
CA ARG A 181 -20.26 7.55 7.02
C ARG A 181 -18.73 7.60 7.09
N ASP A 182 -18.07 6.66 7.80
CA ASP A 182 -16.63 6.77 8.10
C ASP A 182 -15.78 5.52 7.73
N GLY A 183 -16.36 4.49 7.08
CA GLY A 183 -15.67 3.23 6.74
C GLY A 183 -15.16 3.15 5.30
N TYR A 184 -13.94 2.62 5.10
CA TYR A 184 -13.36 2.41 3.76
C TYR A 184 -13.79 1.05 3.16
N CYS A 185 -14.28 1.07 1.92
CA CYS A 185 -14.77 -0.13 1.26
C CYS A 185 -13.67 -0.94 0.56
N ALA A 186 -13.34 -2.13 1.07
CA ALA A 186 -12.30 -2.98 0.50
C ALA A 186 -12.64 -3.48 -0.92
N GLY A 187 -13.93 -3.78 -1.18
CA GLY A 187 -14.39 -4.23 -2.49
C GLY A 187 -14.17 -3.22 -3.63
N HIS A 188 -14.25 -1.91 -3.33
CA HIS A 188 -14.01 -0.86 -4.32
C HIS A 188 -12.51 -0.58 -4.57
N ILE A 189 -11.64 -0.94 -3.61
CA ILE A 189 -10.18 -0.86 -3.76
C ILE A 189 -9.67 -1.98 -4.68
N GLY A 190 -10.30 -3.16 -4.63
CA GLY A 190 -9.99 -4.32 -5.47
C GLY A 190 -10.32 -4.15 -6.96
N CYS A 191 -11.33 -3.34 -7.29
CA CYS A 191 -11.75 -3.11 -8.68
C CYS A 191 -10.65 -2.39 -9.49
N ALA A 192 -10.11 -3.10 -10.47
CA ALA A 192 -9.16 -2.58 -11.45
C ALA A 192 -9.82 -1.79 -12.59
N SER A 193 -11.13 -1.58 -12.56
CA SER A 193 -11.82 -0.69 -13.48
C SER A 193 -11.48 0.76 -13.15
N GLY A 194 -10.76 1.40 -14.07
CA GLY A 194 -10.60 2.84 -14.09
C GLY A 194 -11.97 3.48 -14.29
N CYS A 195 -12.58 3.93 -13.21
CA CYS A 195 -13.64 4.91 -13.24
C CYS A 195 -13.27 5.93 -12.16
N ALA A 196 -12.67 7.04 -12.57
CA ALA A 196 -12.85 8.28 -11.84
C ALA A 196 -14.33 8.63 -12.02
N GLY A 197 -15.14 8.23 -11.05
CA GLY A 197 -16.53 8.65 -10.91
C GLY A 197 -16.54 9.74 -9.86
N ASP A 198 -16.41 10.96 -10.32
CA ASP A 198 -16.80 12.20 -9.70
C ASP A 198 -18.14 12.04 -8.96
N SER A 199 -18.06 12.12 -7.63
CA SER A 199 -19.23 12.35 -6.79
C SER A 199 -19.09 13.76 -6.18
N SER A 200 -19.25 14.77 -7.03
CA SER A 200 -19.53 16.13 -6.57
C SER A 200 -21.03 16.24 -6.28
N SER A 201 -21.38 16.22 -5.00
CA SER A 201 -22.69 16.63 -4.53
C SER A 201 -22.88 18.14 -4.74
N SER A 202 -23.72 18.46 -5.73
CA SER A 202 -24.66 19.59 -5.84
C SER A 202 -24.43 20.85 -4.98
N GLY A 203 -24.17 21.98 -5.66
CA GLY A 203 -24.52 23.31 -5.17
C GLY A 203 -23.67 24.44 -5.74
N GLY A 204 -24.19 25.21 -6.71
CA GLY A 204 -23.63 26.53 -7.06
C GLY A 204 -23.49 26.79 -8.56
N SER A 205 -24.42 27.55 -9.10
CA SER A 205 -24.46 28.17 -10.44
C SER A 205 -23.28 29.12 -10.74
N GLY A 206 -22.74 29.07 -11.95
CA GLY A 206 -21.85 30.11 -12.52
C GLY A 206 -21.00 29.57 -13.68
N GLY A 207 -21.10 30.16 -14.87
CA GLY A 207 -20.61 29.60 -16.14
C GLY A 207 -19.14 29.86 -16.51
N PHE A 208 -18.85 29.49 -17.77
CA PHE A 208 -17.68 29.82 -18.62
C PHE A 208 -16.40 29.00 -18.30
N PHE A 209 -15.77 28.21 -19.18
CA PHE A 209 -15.55 28.30 -20.64
C PHE A 209 -15.46 26.92 -21.32
N ASP A 210 -15.78 26.92 -22.62
CA ASP A 210 -15.64 25.86 -23.62
C ASP A 210 -14.19 25.71 -24.12
N SER A 211 -13.71 24.47 -24.25
CA SER A 211 -12.89 24.04 -25.41
C SER A 211 -12.78 22.51 -25.48
N SER A 212 -13.59 21.95 -26.37
CA SER A 212 -13.40 20.77 -27.23
C SER A 212 -12.08 19.97 -27.14
N GLY A 213 -12.22 18.63 -27.07
CA GLY A 213 -11.15 17.67 -27.29
C GLY A 213 -11.63 16.23 -27.15
N ASP A 214 -11.98 15.60 -28.27
CA ASP A 214 -12.48 14.23 -28.39
C ASP A 214 -11.48 13.17 -27.89
N ALA A 215 -11.99 12.17 -27.16
CA ALA A 215 -11.49 10.79 -27.24
C ALA A 215 -12.54 9.81 -26.71
N SER A 216 -13.16 9.09 -27.64
CA SER A 216 -13.99 7.91 -27.39
C SER A 216 -13.21 6.81 -26.64
N CYS A 217 -13.83 6.22 -25.62
CA CYS A 217 -13.67 4.79 -25.34
C CYS A 217 -15.00 4.23 -24.82
N GLY A 218 -15.71 3.52 -25.70
CA GLY A 218 -16.84 2.69 -25.33
C GLY A 218 -16.37 1.35 -24.76
N SER A 219 -17.12 0.81 -23.80
CA SER A 219 -17.24 -0.62 -23.59
C SER A 219 -18.54 -0.90 -22.85
N SER A 220 -19.48 -1.45 -23.60
CA SER A 220 -20.75 -2.02 -23.15
C SER A 220 -20.49 -3.36 -22.45
N CYS A 221 -21.14 -3.59 -21.32
CA CYS A 221 -21.42 -4.93 -20.82
C CYS A 221 -22.84 -4.97 -20.26
N GLY A 222 -23.75 -5.47 -21.10
CA GLY A 222 -25.11 -5.80 -20.72
C GLY A 222 -25.14 -7.02 -19.80
N GLY A 223 -25.97 -6.95 -18.77
CA GLY A 223 -26.40 -8.10 -17.98
C GLY A 223 -27.87 -8.36 -18.28
N GLY A 224 -28.15 -9.39 -19.06
CA GLY A 224 -29.45 -10.04 -19.12
C GLY A 224 -29.58 -11.00 -17.93
N GLY A 225 -30.71 -10.93 -17.25
CA GLY A 225 -31.10 -11.95 -16.28
C GLY A 225 -31.68 -13.17 -16.98
N ASP A 226 -31.75 -14.25 -16.21
CA ASP A 226 -32.92 -15.13 -16.08
C ASP A 226 -33.02 -15.51 -14.60
#